data_AF-A0A529FYJ6-F1
#
_entry.id   AF-A0A529FYJ6-F1
#
_cell.length_a   1.000
_cell.length_b   1.000
_cell.length_c   1.000
_cell.angle_alpha   90.00
_cell.angle_beta   90.00
_cell.angle_gamma   90.00
#
_symmetry.space_group_name_H-M   'P 1'
#
loop_
_entity.id
_entity.type
_entity.pdbx_description
1 polymer ?
#
loop_
_entity_poly.entity_id
_entity_poly.type
_entity_poly.pdbx_seq_one_letter_code
_entity_poly.pdbx_strand_id
1 'polypeptide(L)' 'MTACIVGWAHSRFGKLEGETLEGLITKVAVEALDHAGIGPDDVDEIVLGHFNA' A
#
# COMPACT_ATOMS: atom_id res chain seq x y z
N MET A 1 21.07 12.31 -5.19
CA MET A 1 19.64 12.06 -5.01
C MET A 1 19.53 10.99 -3.94
N THR A 2 18.89 11.29 -2.80
CA THR A 2 18.79 10.34 -1.69
C THR A 2 17.32 9.95 -1.58
N ALA A 3 17.05 8.65 -1.54
CA ALA A 3 15.68 8.15 -1.38
C ALA A 3 15.13 8.54 0.01
N CYS A 4 13.84 8.83 0.06
CA CYS A 4 13.10 9.06 1.30
C CYS A 4 11.72 8.39 1.23
N ILE A 5 11.16 8.06 2.40
CA ILE A 5 9.78 7.59 2.52
C ILE A 5 8.90 8.82 2.69
N VAL A 6 7.97 9.03 1.76
CA VAL A 6 7.07 10.20 1.75
C VAL A 6 5.62 9.86 2.11
N GLY A 7 5.26 8.58 2.09
CA GLY A 7 3.92 8.08 2.41
C GLY A 7 3.97 6.75 3.14
N TRP A 8 3.00 6.49 4.00
CA TRP A 8 2.80 5.18 4.61
C TRP A 8 1.33 4.97 4.99
N ALA A 9 0.93 3.71 5.03
CA ALA A 9 -0.34 3.28 5.61
C ALA A 9 -0.22 1.82 6.06
N HIS A 10 -1.14 1.38 6.92
CA HIS A 10 -1.25 -0.01 7.31
C HIS A 10 -2.71 -0.37 7.58
N SER A 11 -3.09 -1.61 7.27
CA SER A 11 -4.39 -2.11 7.66
C SER A 11 -4.45 -2.35 9.17
N ARG A 12 -5.64 -2.64 9.68
CA ARG A 12 -5.76 -3.24 11.01
C ARG A 12 -5.05 -4.59 11.02
N PHE A 13 -4.26 -4.84 12.05
CA PHE A 13 -3.65 -6.15 12.28
C PHE A 13 -4.67 -7.15 12.85
N GLY A 14 -4.57 -8.41 12.42
CA GLY A 14 -5.43 -9.51 12.85
C GLY A 14 -6.31 -10.05 11.73
N LYS A 15 -7.25 -10.92 12.09
CA LYS A 15 -8.19 -11.52 11.12
C LYS A 15 -9.22 -10.47 10.70
N LEU A 16 -9.32 -10.24 9.38
CA LEU A 16 -10.33 -9.38 8.77
C LEU A 16 -11.25 -10.26 7.92
N GLU A 17 -12.44 -10.55 8.45
CA GLU A 17 -13.42 -11.38 7.73
C GLU A 17 -14.08 -10.58 6.61
N GLY A 18 -14.22 -11.20 5.43
CA GLY A 18 -14.82 -10.57 4.25
C GLY A 18 -13.85 -9.77 3.38
N GLU A 19 -12.59 -9.60 3.82
CA GLU A 19 -11.54 -8.97 3.02
C GLU A 19 -10.80 -10.01 2.16
N THR A 20 -10.34 -9.57 0.99
CA THR A 20 -9.43 -10.36 0.14
C THR A 20 -8.01 -9.83 0.27
N LEU A 21 -7.01 -10.65 -0.04
CA LEU A 21 -5.61 -10.22 -0.09
C LEU A 21 -5.44 -8.98 -0.99
N GLU A 22 -6.00 -9.01 -2.19
CA GLU A 22 -5.96 -7.90 -3.15
C GLU A 22 -6.65 -6.65 -2.60
N GLY A 23 -7.80 -6.81 -1.94
CA GLY A 23 -8.50 -5.71 -1.28
C GLY A 23 -7.66 -5.05 -0.18
N LEU A 24 -6.96 -5.85 0.62
CA LEU A 24 -6.05 -5.33 1.65
C LEU A 24 -4.87 -4.56 1.03
N ILE A 25 -4.26 -5.09 -0.02
CA ILE A 25 -3.12 -4.45 -0.72
C ILE A 25 -3.55 -3.12 -1.34
N THR A 26 -4.64 -3.12 -2.12
CA THR A 26 -5.13 -1.92 -2.81
C THR A 26 -5.55 -0.83 -1.83
N LYS A 27 -6.20 -1.20 -0.72
CA LYS A 27 -6.57 -0.26 0.34
C LYS A 27 -5.37 0.47 0.93
N VAL A 28 -4.36 -0.27 1.40
CA VAL A 28 -3.18 0.37 2.03
C VAL A 28 -2.32 1.12 1.02
N ALA A 29 -2.28 0.68 -0.25
CA ALA A 29 -1.58 1.40 -1.30
C ALA A 29 -2.21 2.78 -1.53
N VAL A 30 -3.55 2.86 -1.66
CA VAL A 30 -4.26 4.14 -1.83
C VAL A 30 -4.06 5.06 -0.62
N GLU A 31 -4.22 4.54 0.60
CA GLU A 31 -4.01 5.33 1.82
C GLU A 31 -2.57 5.86 1.93
N ALA A 32 -1.57 5.11 1.45
CA ALA A 32 -0.18 5.56 1.45
C ALA A 32 0.09 6.65 0.39
N LEU A 33 -0.55 6.57 -0.78
CA LEU A 33 -0.49 7.64 -1.81
C LEU A 33 -1.14 8.92 -1.31
N ASP A 34 -2.30 8.80 -0.66
CA ASP A 34 -3.00 9.94 -0.04
C ASP A 34 -2.13 10.60 1.04
N HIS A 35 -1.44 9.81 1.87
CA HIS A 35 -0.50 10.33 2.86
C HIS A 35 0.70 11.04 2.22
N ALA A 36 1.20 10.54 1.08
CA ALA A 36 2.27 11.16 0.32
C ALA A 36 1.84 12.42 -0.46
N GLY A 37 0.53 12.59 -0.70
CA GLY A 37 0.00 13.69 -1.50
C GLY A 37 0.30 13.56 -3.00
N ILE A 38 0.44 12.34 -3.50
CA ILE A 38 0.71 12.05 -4.92
C ILE A 38 -0.42 11.23 -5.55
N GLY A 39 -0.53 11.28 -6.88
CA GLY A 39 -1.45 10.44 -7.63
C GLY A 39 -0.85 9.08 -8.00
N PRO A 40 -1.69 8.10 -8.42
CA PRO A 40 -1.19 6.82 -8.92
C PRO A 40 -0.36 6.96 -10.20
N ASP A 41 -0.61 8.00 -11.02
CA ASP A 41 0.15 8.28 -12.24
C ASP A 41 1.59 8.75 -11.96
N ASP A 42 1.90 9.12 -10.70
CA ASP A 42 3.26 9.48 -10.25
C ASP A 42 4.10 8.26 -9.83
N VAL A 43 3.54 7.04 -9.88
CA VAL A 43 4.19 5.80 -9.43
C VAL A 43 4.72 4.99 -10.63
N ASP A 44 6.04 4.93 -10.76
CA ASP A 44 6.68 4.17 -11.84
C ASP A 44 6.73 2.65 -11.58
N GLU A 45 6.80 2.22 -10.31
CA GLU A 45 6.96 0.82 -9.94
C GLU A 45 6.29 0.49 -8.61
N ILE A 46 5.69 -0.70 -8.53
CA ILE A 46 5.11 -1.26 -7.31
C ILE A 46 5.87 -2.54 -6.96
N VAL A 47 6.47 -2.58 -5.77
CA VAL A 47 7.18 -3.75 -5.25
C VAL A 47 6.41 -4.31 -4.06
N LEU A 48 5.94 -5.56 -4.17
CA LEU A 48 5.13 -6.22 -3.15
C LEU A 48 5.84 -7.46 -2.59
N GLY A 49 6.05 -7.47 -1.27
CA GLY A 49 6.43 -8.68 -0.55
C GLY A 49 5.19 -9.48 -0.15
N HIS A 50 5.03 -10.68 -0.70
CA HIS A 50 3.95 -11.59 -0.36
C HIS A 50 4.50 -13.00 -0.09
N PHE A 51 4.02 -13.64 0.99
CA PHE A 51 4.44 -14.97 1.40
C PHE A 51 3.22 -15.89 1.48
N ASN A 52 3.31 -17.05 0.81
CA ASN A 52 2.27 -18.05 0.58
C ASN A 52 1.07 -17.54 -0.24
N ALA A 53 0.93 -18.07 -1.45
CA ALA A 53 -0.16 -17.81 -2.40
C ALA A 53 -1.00 -19.07 -2.63
#